data_AF-A0A1C7NJN6-F1
#
_entry.id   AF-A0A1C7NJN6-F1
#
_cell.length_a   1.000
_cell.length_b   1.000
_cell.length_c   1.000
_cell.angle_alpha   90.00
_cell.angle_beta   90.00
_cell.angle_gamma   90.00
#
_symmetry.space_group_name_H-M   'P 1'
#
loop_
_entity.id
_entity.type
_entity.pdbx_description
1 polymer ?
#
loop_
_entity_poly.entity_id
_entity_poly.type
_entity_poly.pdbx_seq_one_letter_code
_entity_poly.pdbx_strand_id
1 'polypeptide(L)'
;MQSSGLLKPVTSLFRTTVSKRFVAAPILSNQKFFSFSAQQRDEEPTKTPEAAVEEEQVVEEEAEPAKLSRRRRRFHEWANGPGSKFARPAKGTTNYLSVTPFPNNPLFQPRPPLSDARRQEIYDAFVTDPENWTVRKLATKYGISLKRVEAILKLKSLEKEMEMNGVALQKKFNKGMEQLMGVDKTAEMLREPLADVFPPVGKPKFKTLKEDASFTPQDAAKELNRIPFKDLERLVIESEQAEFTLPTPSTTESSSEKQAKKRTKLVIVDTSA
;
A
#
# COMPACT_ATOMS: atom_id res chain seq x y z
N MET A 1 -56.59 30.42 38.10
CA MET A 1 -57.42 29.31 37.61
C MET A 1 -56.50 28.31 36.95
N GLN A 2 -56.58 27.07 37.44
CA GLN A 2 -55.77 25.94 37.01
C GLN A 2 -56.27 25.42 35.66
N SER A 3 -55.37 25.04 34.77
CA SER A 3 -55.63 23.94 33.82
C SER A 3 -54.31 23.32 33.40
N SER A 4 -54.02 22.23 34.10
CA SER A 4 -53.06 21.18 33.83
C SER A 4 -53.38 20.36 32.58
N GLY A 5 -52.34 19.84 31.93
CA GLY A 5 -52.42 18.66 31.05
C GLY A 5 -51.46 18.76 29.86
N LEU A 6 -50.71 17.75 29.45
CA LEU A 6 -50.48 16.40 29.94
C LEU A 6 -49.28 15.90 29.11
N LEU A 7 -48.17 15.55 29.76
CA LEU A 7 -47.04 14.86 29.11
C LEU A 7 -47.45 13.42 28.77
N LYS A 8 -47.14 12.95 27.57
CA LYS A 8 -46.97 11.52 27.26
C LYS A 8 -45.71 11.31 26.42
N PRO A 9 -44.71 10.55 26.91
CA PRO A 9 -43.63 10.04 26.08
C PRO A 9 -44.07 8.76 25.37
N VAL A 10 -43.85 8.67 24.06
CA VAL A 10 -44.04 7.41 23.31
C VAL A 10 -42.71 6.65 23.31
N THR A 11 -42.66 5.61 24.15
CA THR A 11 -41.72 4.51 24.07
C THR A 11 -42.24 3.45 23.10
N SER A 12 -41.39 2.98 22.17
CA SER A 12 -41.40 1.62 21.59
C SER A 12 -40.36 1.57 20.44
N LEU A 13 -39.17 1.00 20.64
CA LEU A 13 -38.85 -0.43 20.51
C LEU A 13 -39.07 -1.01 19.10
N PHE A 14 -38.09 -0.84 18.21
CA PHE A 14 -37.76 -1.86 17.20
C PHE A 14 -36.25 -1.86 16.93
N ARG A 15 -35.53 -2.69 17.70
CA ARG A 15 -34.15 -3.08 17.41
C ARG A 15 -34.24 -4.39 16.65
N THR A 16 -34.17 -4.33 15.32
CA THR A 16 -34.12 -5.53 14.48
C THR A 16 -32.73 -6.15 14.59
N THR A 17 -32.63 -7.26 15.32
CA THR A 17 -31.43 -8.11 15.33
C THR A 17 -31.43 -8.98 14.07
N VAL A 18 -30.63 -8.60 13.07
CA VAL A 18 -30.31 -9.49 11.95
C VAL A 18 -29.36 -10.57 12.46
N SER A 19 -29.92 -11.76 12.71
CA SER A 19 -29.19 -12.97 13.05
C SER A 19 -28.44 -13.48 11.82
N LYS A 20 -27.14 -13.18 11.72
CA LYS A 20 -26.24 -13.80 10.73
C LYS A 20 -26.06 -15.28 11.08
N ARG A 21 -26.72 -16.17 10.33
CA ARG A 21 -26.36 -17.59 10.29
C ARG A 21 -25.07 -17.74 9.49
N PHE A 22 -23.97 -18.01 10.18
CA PHE A 22 -22.74 -18.51 9.55
C PHE A 22 -22.98 -19.96 9.13
N VAL A 23 -23.14 -20.20 7.83
CA VAL A 23 -23.03 -21.53 7.25
C VAL A 23 -21.53 -21.77 7.02
N ALA A 24 -20.93 -22.64 7.82
CA ALA A 24 -19.57 -23.11 7.61
C ALA A 24 -19.55 -24.05 6.41
N ALA A 25 -18.87 -23.65 5.33
CA ALA A 25 -18.52 -24.53 4.22
C ALA A 25 -17.12 -25.11 4.47
N PRO A 26 -16.89 -26.43 4.31
CA PRO A 26 -15.56 -27.00 4.44
C PRO A 26 -14.70 -26.62 3.23
N ILE A 27 -13.61 -25.91 3.50
CA ILE A 27 -12.56 -25.61 2.54
C ILE A 27 -11.74 -26.89 2.35
N LEU A 28 -11.92 -27.57 1.20
CA LEU A 28 -11.02 -28.63 0.77
C LEU A 28 -9.67 -28.00 0.38
N SER A 29 -8.77 -27.98 1.35
CA SER A 29 -7.36 -27.65 1.21
C SER A 29 -6.65 -28.74 0.37
N ASN A 30 -6.50 -28.50 -0.93
CA ASN A 30 -5.51 -29.19 -1.76
C ASN A 30 -4.29 -28.29 -1.98
N GLN A 31 -3.52 -28.08 -0.92
CA GLN A 31 -2.16 -27.55 -1.02
C GLN A 31 -1.23 -28.70 -1.43
N LYS A 32 -0.87 -28.77 -2.72
CA LYS A 32 0.25 -29.58 -3.18
C LYS A 32 1.53 -28.86 -2.81
N PHE A 33 2.10 -29.22 -1.66
CA PHE A 33 3.46 -28.84 -1.30
C PHE A 33 4.43 -29.54 -2.26
N PHE A 34 5.20 -28.74 -3.02
CA PHE A 34 6.39 -29.23 -3.70
C PHE A 34 7.52 -29.29 -2.67
N SER A 35 7.77 -30.47 -2.10
CA SER A 35 8.99 -30.74 -1.33
C SER A 35 10.15 -31.00 -2.28
N PHE A 36 11.09 -30.07 -2.35
CA PHE A 36 12.38 -30.25 -3.03
C PHE A 36 13.30 -31.00 -2.06
N SER A 37 13.35 -32.34 -2.13
CA SER A 37 14.40 -33.09 -1.42
C SER A 37 15.67 -33.06 -2.27
N ALA A 38 16.55 -32.10 -1.97
CA ALA A 38 17.93 -32.16 -2.38
C ALA A 38 18.60 -33.31 -1.60
N GLN A 39 18.84 -34.41 -2.29
CA GLN A 39 19.55 -35.56 -1.76
C GLN A 39 21.04 -35.19 -1.71
N GLN A 40 21.50 -34.69 -0.55
CA GLN A 40 22.93 -34.67 -0.24
C GLN A 40 23.38 -36.13 -0.09
N ARG A 41 24.17 -36.60 -1.05
CA ARG A 41 25.04 -37.76 -0.85
C ARG A 41 26.35 -37.21 -0.32
N ASP A 42 26.65 -37.55 0.92
CA ASP A 42 27.95 -37.31 1.52
C ASP A 42 28.95 -38.31 0.91
N GLU A 43 30.04 -37.77 0.37
CA GLU A 43 31.22 -38.50 -0.11
C GLU A 43 32.15 -38.74 1.08
N GLU A 44 32.54 -39.99 1.31
CA GLU A 44 33.62 -40.39 2.22
C GLU A 44 34.75 -41.05 1.40
N PRO A 45 36.01 -40.61 1.52
CA PRO A 45 37.12 -41.14 0.73
C PRO A 45 37.79 -42.31 1.46
N THR A 46 37.89 -43.49 0.84
CA THR A 46 38.84 -44.52 1.29
C THR A 46 39.42 -45.34 0.13
N LYS A 47 40.70 -45.05 -0.14
CA LYS A 47 41.83 -45.92 -0.52
C LYS A 47 41.65 -47.03 -1.58
N THR A 48 42.50 -46.90 -2.60
CA THR A 48 42.99 -47.89 -3.58
C THR A 48 43.26 -49.29 -3.00
N PRO A 49 43.08 -50.35 -3.84
CA PRO A 49 44.26 -50.94 -4.49
C PRO A 49 44.09 -51.28 -5.98
N GLU A 50 45.17 -50.96 -6.71
CA GLU A 50 45.81 -51.61 -7.85
C GLU A 50 45.31 -53.02 -8.27
N ALA A 51 44.75 -53.13 -9.49
CA ALA A 51 45.05 -54.20 -10.46
C ALA A 51 44.22 -54.07 -11.77
N ALA A 52 44.90 -54.37 -12.88
CA ALA A 52 44.38 -54.87 -14.16
C ALA A 52 43.74 -53.88 -15.16
N VAL A 53 44.52 -53.68 -16.22
CA VAL A 53 44.20 -53.27 -17.59
C VAL A 53 42.85 -53.77 -18.08
N GLU A 54 42.01 -52.87 -18.58
CA GLU A 54 41.14 -53.06 -19.74
C GLU A 54 40.80 -51.65 -20.28
N GLU A 55 41.27 -51.35 -21.49
CA GLU A 55 40.88 -50.15 -22.23
C GLU A 55 39.42 -50.30 -22.70
N GLU A 56 38.46 -49.95 -21.84
CA GLU A 56 37.09 -49.73 -22.29
C GLU A 56 37.01 -48.36 -22.97
N GLN A 57 36.69 -48.41 -24.26
CA GLN A 57 36.30 -47.26 -25.06
C GLN A 57 35.15 -46.53 -24.37
N VAL A 58 35.44 -45.35 -23.82
CA VAL A 58 34.41 -44.37 -23.44
C VAL A 58 33.76 -43.91 -24.72
N VAL A 59 32.72 -44.63 -25.16
CA VAL A 59 31.71 -44.06 -26.03
C VAL A 59 31.10 -42.92 -25.23
N GLU A 60 31.39 -41.68 -25.64
CA GLU A 60 30.55 -40.54 -25.30
C GLU A 60 29.14 -40.90 -25.78
N GLU A 61 28.35 -41.49 -24.88
CA GLU A 61 26.92 -41.60 -25.03
C GLU A 61 26.43 -40.16 -24.94
N GLU A 62 26.41 -39.49 -26.10
CA GLU A 62 25.69 -38.26 -26.37
C GLU A 62 24.27 -38.47 -25.86
N ALA A 63 24.04 -38.13 -24.59
CA ALA A 63 22.79 -38.33 -23.91
C ALA A 63 21.71 -37.62 -24.72
N GLU A 64 20.92 -38.38 -25.49
CA GLU A 64 19.97 -37.82 -26.44
C GLU A 64 19.17 -36.74 -25.71
N PRO A 65 19.14 -35.49 -26.22
CA PRO A 65 18.53 -34.39 -25.50
C PRO A 65 17.08 -34.76 -25.22
N ALA A 66 16.78 -34.95 -23.93
CA ALA A 66 15.48 -35.42 -23.46
C ALA A 66 14.38 -34.72 -24.24
N LYS A 67 13.60 -35.49 -25.02
CA LYS A 67 12.70 -34.95 -26.05
C LYS A 67 11.75 -33.93 -25.43
N LEU A 68 12.08 -32.65 -25.55
CA LEU A 68 11.31 -31.56 -24.95
C LEU A 68 9.89 -31.59 -25.50
N SER A 69 8.91 -31.44 -24.61
CA SER A 69 7.51 -31.36 -25.00
C SER A 69 7.28 -30.22 -25.99
N ARG A 70 6.30 -30.37 -26.89
CA ARG A 70 5.96 -29.33 -27.89
C ARG A 70 5.74 -27.95 -27.25
N ARG A 71 5.14 -27.90 -26.06
CA ARG A 71 4.94 -26.66 -25.30
C ARG A 71 6.25 -26.04 -24.84
N ARG A 72 7.19 -26.85 -24.33
CA ARG A 72 8.53 -26.37 -23.93
C ARG A 72 9.32 -25.84 -25.13
N ARG A 73 9.26 -26.53 -26.27
CA ARG A 73 9.91 -26.05 -27.52
C ARG A 73 9.38 -24.68 -27.93
N ARG A 74 8.04 -24.50 -28.00
CA ARG A 74 7.41 -23.20 -28.29
C ARG A 74 7.77 -22.11 -27.28
N PHE A 75 7.87 -22.46 -26.00
CA PHE A 75 8.34 -21.53 -24.96
C PHE A 75 9.77 -21.08 -25.20
N HIS A 76 10.70 -22.00 -25.50
CA HIS A 76 12.09 -21.65 -25.77
C HIS A 76 12.25 -20.84 -27.08
N GLU A 77 11.47 -21.17 -28.12
CA GLU A 77 11.38 -20.36 -29.34
C GLU A 77 11.00 -18.90 -29.02
N TRP A 78 9.99 -18.70 -28.16
CA TRP A 78 9.58 -17.36 -27.73
C TRP A 78 10.62 -16.69 -26.83
N ALA A 79 11.16 -17.40 -25.84
CA ALA A 79 12.13 -16.88 -24.88
C ALA A 79 13.44 -16.45 -25.55
N ASN A 80 13.89 -17.19 -26.56
CA ASN A 80 15.09 -16.86 -27.32
C ASN A 80 14.83 -15.81 -28.42
N GLY A 81 13.59 -15.72 -28.92
CA GLY A 81 13.17 -14.70 -29.88
C GLY A 81 12.70 -13.41 -29.18
N PRO A 82 11.40 -13.08 -29.22
CA PRO A 82 10.85 -11.83 -28.65
C PRO A 82 11.04 -11.69 -27.14
N GLY A 83 11.10 -12.81 -26.41
CA GLY A 83 11.30 -12.85 -24.96
C GLY A 83 12.70 -12.46 -24.49
N SER A 84 13.68 -12.48 -25.39
CA SER A 84 15.10 -12.23 -25.07
C SER A 84 15.33 -10.84 -24.46
N LYS A 85 14.52 -9.85 -24.86
CA LYS A 85 14.53 -8.48 -24.32
C LYS A 85 14.24 -8.42 -22.82
N PHE A 86 13.54 -9.42 -22.27
CA PHE A 86 13.17 -9.47 -20.85
C PHE A 86 14.15 -10.29 -20.01
N ALA A 87 15.14 -10.95 -20.64
CA ALA A 87 16.14 -11.73 -19.92
C ALA A 87 17.02 -10.86 -19.01
N ARG A 88 17.24 -9.59 -19.40
CA ARG A 88 17.94 -8.59 -18.58
C ARG A 88 17.06 -7.35 -18.40
N PRO A 89 17.11 -6.70 -17.23
CA PRO A 89 16.34 -5.49 -16.98
C PRO A 89 16.86 -4.34 -17.86
N ALA A 90 15.92 -3.58 -18.45
CA ALA A 90 16.27 -2.33 -19.10
C ALA A 90 16.62 -1.29 -18.02
N LYS A 91 17.73 -0.58 -18.20
CA LYS A 91 18.18 0.43 -17.24
C LYS A 91 17.34 1.71 -17.38
N GLY A 92 16.86 2.25 -16.27
CA GLY A 92 16.18 3.56 -16.20
C GLY A 92 14.77 3.57 -16.78
N THR A 93 14.25 2.43 -17.23
CA THR A 93 12.91 2.33 -17.83
C THR A 93 12.21 1.06 -17.39
N THR A 94 10.90 1.14 -17.33
CA THR A 94 10.03 0.01 -17.04
C THR A 94 9.96 -0.91 -18.27
N ASN A 95 10.60 -2.08 -18.20
CA ASN A 95 10.62 -3.07 -19.29
C ASN A 95 9.34 -3.94 -19.28
N TYR A 96 8.19 -3.31 -19.53
CA TYR A 96 6.91 -4.01 -19.62
C TYR A 96 6.76 -4.80 -20.93
N LEU A 97 5.89 -5.82 -20.93
CA LEU A 97 5.62 -6.64 -22.12
C LEU A 97 5.00 -5.83 -23.27
N SER A 98 4.24 -4.78 -22.92
CA SER A 98 3.62 -3.82 -23.83
C SER A 98 3.82 -2.40 -23.27
N VAL A 99 3.07 -1.42 -23.77
CA VAL A 99 3.00 -0.06 -23.19
C VAL A 99 2.58 -0.12 -21.71
N THR A 100 1.71 -1.08 -21.36
CA THR A 100 1.30 -1.38 -19.99
C THR A 100 1.91 -2.71 -19.51
N PRO A 101 2.06 -2.90 -18.19
CA PRO A 101 2.56 -4.17 -17.63
C PRO A 101 1.65 -5.35 -17.99
N PHE A 102 0.34 -5.13 -18.06
CA PHE A 102 -0.64 -6.14 -18.46
C PHE A 102 -1.28 -5.73 -19.78
N PRO A 103 -1.01 -6.44 -20.89
CA PRO A 103 -1.54 -6.07 -22.20
C PRO A 103 -3.08 -6.12 -22.26
N ASN A 104 -3.69 -7.00 -21.46
CA ASN A 104 -5.14 -7.17 -21.41
C ASN A 104 -5.85 -6.20 -20.44
N ASN A 105 -5.09 -5.38 -19.70
CA ASN A 105 -5.65 -4.40 -18.77
C ASN A 105 -5.03 -3.01 -19.00
N PRO A 106 -5.65 -2.17 -19.87
CA PRO A 106 -5.12 -0.83 -20.16
C PRO A 106 -5.32 0.17 -19.01
N LEU A 107 -6.22 -0.12 -18.05
CA LEU A 107 -6.50 0.77 -16.91
C LEU A 107 -5.37 0.75 -15.87
N PHE A 108 -4.62 -0.34 -15.80
CA PHE A 108 -3.51 -0.46 -14.85
C PHE A 108 -2.23 0.13 -15.45
N GLN A 109 -2.01 1.41 -15.18
CA GLN A 109 -0.83 2.17 -15.57
C GLN A 109 -0.07 2.63 -14.32
N PRO A 110 0.92 1.85 -13.85
CA PRO A 110 1.66 2.20 -12.65
C PRO A 110 2.46 3.49 -12.87
N ARG A 111 2.28 4.45 -11.96
CA ARG A 111 3.12 5.66 -11.90
C ARG A 111 4.50 5.29 -11.33
N PRO A 112 5.59 5.94 -11.77
CA PRO A 112 6.91 5.70 -11.21
C PRO A 112 6.93 6.04 -9.71
N PRO A 113 7.68 5.30 -8.88
CA PRO A 113 7.83 5.63 -7.47
C PRO A 113 8.75 6.84 -7.29
N LEU A 114 8.75 7.42 -6.08
CA LEU A 114 9.66 8.52 -5.73
C LEU A 114 11.10 8.01 -5.58
N SER A 115 12.11 8.83 -5.86
CA SER A 115 13.51 8.49 -5.60
C SER A 115 13.84 8.55 -4.12
N ASP A 116 14.80 7.74 -3.70
CA ASP A 116 15.32 7.73 -2.34
C ASP A 116 15.96 9.05 -1.97
N ALA A 117 16.70 9.64 -2.92
CA ALA A 117 17.26 10.97 -2.79
C ALA A 117 16.16 12.01 -2.47
N ARG A 118 15.04 11.99 -3.19
CA ARG A 118 13.93 12.92 -2.92
C ARG A 118 13.22 12.61 -1.61
N ARG A 119 13.05 11.33 -1.24
CA ARG A 119 12.54 10.96 0.10
C ARG A 119 13.44 11.51 1.20
N GLN A 120 14.75 11.45 1.01
CA GLN A 120 15.74 12.00 1.93
C GLN A 120 15.64 13.52 2.01
N GLU A 121 15.56 14.23 0.89
CA GLU A 121 15.36 15.69 0.86
C GLU A 121 14.11 16.14 1.64
N ILE A 122 13.00 15.39 1.50
CA ILE A 122 11.75 15.68 2.22
C ILE A 122 11.95 15.51 3.73
N TYR A 123 12.63 14.44 4.14
CA TYR A 123 12.94 14.17 5.53
C TYR A 123 13.87 15.21 6.13
N ASP A 124 14.97 15.54 5.44
CA ASP A 124 15.96 16.50 5.90
C ASP A 124 15.35 17.91 6.04
N ALA A 125 14.49 18.31 5.11
CA ALA A 125 13.76 19.58 5.20
C ALA A 125 12.85 19.64 6.44
N PHE A 126 12.13 18.55 6.73
CA PHE A 126 11.26 18.45 7.90
C PHE A 126 12.05 18.47 9.20
N VAL A 127 13.18 17.75 9.27
CA VAL A 127 14.05 17.68 10.46
C VAL A 127 14.73 19.02 10.75
N THR A 128 15.10 19.78 9.71
CA THR A 128 15.75 21.08 9.86
C THR A 128 14.81 22.09 10.53
N ASP A 129 13.60 22.28 9.98
CA ASP A 129 12.62 23.23 10.52
C ASP A 129 11.19 22.64 10.49
N PRO A 130 10.76 21.92 11.55
CA PRO A 130 9.44 21.29 11.59
C PRO A 130 8.27 22.27 11.48
N GLU A 131 8.42 23.48 12.01
CA GLU A 131 7.38 24.52 12.00
C GLU A 131 7.20 25.15 10.62
N ASN A 132 8.31 25.42 9.92
CA ASN A 132 8.28 26.04 8.60
C ASN A 132 7.93 25.02 7.51
N TRP A 133 8.47 23.79 7.61
CA TRP A 133 8.26 22.71 6.67
C TRP A 133 7.18 21.73 7.15
N THR A 134 5.95 22.24 7.29
CA THR A 134 4.79 21.38 7.59
C THR A 134 4.52 20.37 6.48
N VAL A 135 3.87 19.26 6.83
CA VAL A 135 3.45 18.20 5.89
C VAL A 135 2.71 18.78 4.68
N ARG A 136 1.79 19.73 4.93
CA ARG A 136 1.04 20.43 3.86
C ARG A 136 1.94 21.19 2.91
N LYS A 137 2.93 21.92 3.43
CA LYS A 137 3.84 22.74 2.62
C LYS A 137 4.75 21.84 1.78
N LEU A 138 5.27 20.77 2.36
CA LEU A 138 6.06 19.76 1.67
C LEU A 138 5.23 19.09 0.55
N ALA A 139 4.02 18.64 0.87
CA ALA A 139 3.07 18.06 -0.08
C ALA A 139 2.81 19.00 -1.27
N THR A 140 2.55 20.28 -0.99
CA THR A 140 2.30 21.29 -2.03
C THR A 140 3.55 21.57 -2.88
N LYS A 141 4.73 21.64 -2.26
CA LYS A 141 6.01 21.90 -2.94
C LYS A 141 6.41 20.76 -3.88
N TYR A 142 6.30 19.52 -3.42
CA TYR A 142 6.72 18.33 -4.16
C TYR A 142 5.60 17.72 -5.02
N GLY A 143 4.35 18.18 -4.87
CA GLY A 143 3.19 17.66 -5.60
C GLY A 143 2.78 16.26 -5.16
N ILE A 144 2.93 15.97 -3.87
CA ILE A 144 2.70 14.68 -3.22
C ILE A 144 1.49 14.80 -2.27
N SER A 145 0.76 13.72 -2.04
CA SER A 145 -0.38 13.61 -1.12
C SER A 145 0.09 13.70 0.33
N LEU A 146 -0.76 14.24 1.20
CA LEU A 146 -0.45 14.41 2.63
C LEU A 146 -0.04 13.08 3.27
N LYS A 147 -0.88 12.06 3.09
CA LYS A 147 -0.64 10.69 3.57
C LYS A 147 0.69 10.10 3.09
N ARG A 148 1.09 10.37 1.84
CA ARG A 148 2.37 9.86 1.33
C ARG A 148 3.56 10.58 1.95
N VAL A 149 3.49 11.89 2.15
CA VAL A 149 4.54 12.64 2.85
C VAL A 149 4.70 12.11 4.29
N GLU A 150 3.61 11.92 5.02
CA GLU A 150 3.65 11.34 6.36
C GLU A 150 4.29 9.95 6.39
N ALA A 151 3.93 9.09 5.43
CA ALA A 151 4.51 7.76 5.31
C ALA A 151 6.01 7.83 5.01
N ILE A 152 6.46 8.76 4.16
CA ILE A 152 7.88 8.99 3.87
C ILE A 152 8.61 9.39 5.15
N LEU A 153 8.06 10.34 5.92
CA LEU A 153 8.67 10.80 7.17
C LEU A 153 8.79 9.66 8.20
N LYS A 154 7.73 8.86 8.37
CA LYS A 154 7.71 7.68 9.27
C LYS A 154 8.70 6.60 8.83
N LEU A 155 8.76 6.27 7.55
CA LEU A 155 9.67 5.23 7.05
C LEU A 155 11.13 5.68 7.11
N LYS A 156 11.42 6.97 6.89
CA LYS A 156 12.76 7.53 7.02
C LYS A 156 13.21 7.65 8.48
N SER A 157 12.32 8.00 9.41
CA SER A 157 12.66 7.96 10.83
C SER A 157 13.01 6.53 11.28
N LEU A 158 12.20 5.55 10.86
CA LEU A 158 12.47 4.12 11.12
C LEU A 158 13.81 3.68 10.48
N GLU A 159 14.08 4.07 9.24
CA GLU A 159 15.37 3.77 8.58
C GLU A 159 16.55 4.29 9.42
N LYS A 160 16.45 5.51 9.97
CA LYS A 160 17.48 6.10 10.84
C LYS A 160 17.61 5.38 12.17
N GLU A 161 16.50 4.97 12.79
CA GLU A 161 16.52 4.14 13.99
C GLU A 161 17.19 2.79 13.73
N MET A 162 16.94 2.16 12.58
CA MET A 162 17.62 0.92 12.18
C MET A 162 19.13 1.12 11.96
N GLU A 163 19.54 2.23 11.35
CA GLU A 163 20.97 2.60 11.23
C GLU A 163 21.61 2.77 12.62
N MET A 164 20.92 3.44 13.54
CA MET A 164 21.39 3.62 14.93
C MET A 164 21.49 2.28 15.68
N ASN A 165 20.55 1.37 15.45
CA ASN A 165 20.57 0.02 16.01
C ASN A 165 21.62 -0.90 15.35
N GLY A 166 22.38 -0.41 14.36
CA GLY A 166 23.44 -1.17 13.69
C GLY A 166 22.94 -2.20 12.67
N VAL A 167 21.68 -2.13 12.25
CA VAL A 167 21.13 -3.05 11.24
C VAL A 167 21.64 -2.65 9.86
N ALA A 168 22.25 -3.59 9.13
CA ALA A 168 22.78 -3.35 7.79
C ALA A 168 21.65 -3.18 6.75
N LEU A 169 21.44 -1.96 6.27
CA LEU A 169 20.42 -1.63 5.26
C LEU A 169 20.81 -2.09 3.84
N GLN A 170 19.84 -2.63 3.10
CA GLN A 170 20.01 -3.12 1.73
C GLN A 170 19.98 -1.99 0.67
N LYS A 171 20.88 -1.01 0.76
CA LYS A 171 20.91 0.17 -0.14
C LYS A 171 21.14 -0.18 -1.62
N LYS A 172 21.94 -1.22 -1.89
CA LYS A 172 22.23 -1.70 -3.27
C LYS A 172 20.97 -2.23 -3.96
N PHE A 173 20.13 -2.97 -3.22
CA PHE A 173 18.88 -3.50 -3.74
C PHE A 173 17.90 -2.36 -4.08
N ASN A 174 17.76 -1.39 -3.18
CA ASN A 174 16.94 -0.20 -3.42
C ASN A 174 17.37 0.52 -4.70
N LYS A 175 18.66 0.82 -4.86
CA LYS A 175 19.21 1.45 -6.08
C LYS A 175 18.95 0.64 -7.35
N GLY A 176 19.02 -0.69 -7.27
CA GLY A 176 18.68 -1.57 -8.39
C GLY A 176 17.19 -1.54 -8.75
N MET A 177 16.31 -1.45 -7.75
CA MET A 177 14.86 -1.35 -7.95
C MET A 177 14.47 0.00 -8.58
N GLU A 178 15.06 1.10 -8.12
CA GLU A 178 14.81 2.42 -8.69
C GLU A 178 15.16 2.47 -10.19
N GLN A 179 16.25 1.81 -10.56
CA GLN A 179 16.67 1.68 -11.96
C GLN A 179 15.67 0.88 -12.80
N LEU A 180 15.02 -0.15 -12.24
CA LEU A 180 14.01 -0.95 -12.93
C LEU A 180 12.67 -0.21 -13.07
N MET A 181 12.32 0.59 -12.06
CA MET A 181 11.02 1.27 -11.99
C MET A 181 10.99 2.61 -12.72
N GLY A 182 12.14 3.10 -13.23
CA GLY A 182 12.22 4.32 -14.03
C GLY A 182 11.86 5.58 -13.26
N VAL A 183 12.44 5.72 -12.06
CA VAL A 183 12.18 6.80 -11.11
C VAL A 183 12.56 8.19 -11.65
N ASP A 184 13.57 8.28 -12.52
CA ASP A 184 14.11 9.56 -13.03
C ASP A 184 13.24 10.22 -14.12
N LYS A 185 12.02 9.73 -14.36
CA LYS A 185 11.08 10.31 -15.31
C LYS A 185 10.51 11.64 -14.79
N THR A 186 10.07 12.49 -15.72
CA THR A 186 9.68 13.90 -15.49
C THR A 186 8.74 14.07 -14.29
N ALA A 187 9.07 15.02 -13.41
CA ALA A 187 8.34 15.33 -12.18
C ALA A 187 6.84 15.62 -12.40
N GLU A 188 6.45 16.03 -13.61
CA GLU A 188 5.05 16.27 -14.00
C GLU A 188 4.17 15.02 -13.92
N MET A 189 4.72 13.84 -14.23
CA MET A 189 3.97 12.57 -14.14
C MET A 189 3.65 12.18 -12.68
N LEU A 190 4.37 12.73 -11.71
CA LEU A 190 4.27 12.40 -10.30
C LEU A 190 3.28 13.27 -9.54
N ARG A 191 2.73 14.32 -10.16
CA ARG A 191 1.80 15.21 -9.46
C ARG A 191 0.52 14.45 -9.10
N GLU A 192 0.25 14.40 -7.81
CA GLU A 192 -0.94 13.80 -7.23
C GLU A 192 -1.77 14.83 -6.45
N PRO A 193 -3.08 14.59 -6.27
CA PRO A 193 -3.89 15.44 -5.42
C PRO A 193 -3.37 15.39 -3.97
N LEU A 194 -3.54 16.49 -3.23
CA LEU A 194 -3.13 16.57 -1.83
C LEU A 194 -3.89 15.57 -0.95
N ALA A 195 -5.18 15.37 -1.24
CA ALA A 195 -6.05 14.41 -0.59
C ALA A 195 -7.03 13.79 -1.59
N ASP A 196 -7.38 12.53 -1.39
CA ASP A 196 -8.39 11.84 -2.20
C ASP A 196 -9.79 12.16 -1.67
N VAL A 197 -10.58 12.89 -2.46
CA VAL A 197 -11.92 13.33 -2.07
C VAL A 197 -12.96 12.50 -2.80
N PHE A 198 -13.67 11.67 -2.05
CA PHE A 198 -14.77 10.85 -2.55
C PHE A 198 -16.11 11.39 -2.06
N PRO A 199 -16.78 12.27 -2.83
CA PRO A 199 -18.09 12.76 -2.44
C PRO A 199 -19.13 11.62 -2.52
N PRO A 200 -20.07 11.54 -1.57
CA PRO A 200 -21.18 10.60 -1.69
C PRO A 200 -22.09 11.04 -2.84
N VAL A 201 -21.95 10.39 -3.99
CA VAL A 201 -22.83 10.61 -5.15
C VAL A 201 -24.13 9.82 -5.01
N GLY A 202 -25.21 10.36 -5.59
CA GLY A 202 -26.56 9.80 -5.47
C GLY A 202 -27.20 9.70 -6.84
N LYS A 203 -28.51 9.52 -6.90
CA LYS A 203 -29.24 9.50 -8.17
C LYS A 203 -29.06 10.84 -8.92
N PRO A 204 -28.95 10.83 -10.26
CA PRO A 204 -28.90 12.06 -11.05
C PRO A 204 -30.19 12.86 -10.84
N LYS A 205 -30.05 14.18 -10.65
CA LYS A 205 -31.17 15.13 -10.53
C LYS A 205 -31.10 16.13 -11.68
N PHE A 206 -32.24 16.41 -12.29
CA PHE A 206 -32.38 17.44 -13.32
C PHE A 206 -33.31 18.52 -12.81
N LYS A 207 -32.89 19.79 -12.91
CA LYS A 207 -33.68 20.96 -12.51
C LYS A 207 -33.86 21.87 -13.72
N THR A 208 -35.10 22.28 -13.97
CA THR A 208 -35.38 23.29 -14.99
C THR A 208 -35.03 24.67 -14.42
N LEU A 209 -34.30 25.46 -15.22
CA LEU A 209 -33.91 26.82 -14.91
C LEU A 209 -34.43 27.75 -16.00
N LYS A 210 -34.54 29.03 -15.68
CA LYS A 210 -34.82 30.06 -16.69
C LYS A 210 -33.63 30.17 -17.64
N GLU A 211 -33.89 30.53 -18.88
CA GLU A 211 -32.87 30.58 -19.95
C GLU A 211 -31.70 31.50 -19.60
N ASP A 212 -31.97 32.62 -18.93
CA ASP A 212 -30.94 33.60 -18.55
C ASP A 212 -30.29 33.31 -17.18
N ALA A 213 -30.68 32.24 -16.47
CA ALA A 213 -30.18 31.97 -15.13
C ALA A 213 -28.84 31.21 -15.17
N SER A 214 -27.81 31.76 -14.50
CA SER A 214 -26.54 31.06 -14.28
C SER A 214 -26.66 30.03 -13.16
N PHE A 215 -26.11 28.82 -13.36
CA PHE A 215 -26.10 27.77 -12.35
C PHE A 215 -24.67 27.48 -11.89
N THR A 216 -24.37 27.78 -10.62
CA THR A 216 -23.03 27.57 -10.06
C THR A 216 -22.90 26.21 -9.35
N PRO A 217 -21.67 25.70 -9.11
CA PRO A 217 -21.47 24.49 -8.31
C PRO A 217 -22.02 24.61 -6.87
N GLN A 218 -22.10 25.82 -6.32
CA GLN A 218 -22.70 26.06 -5.00
C GLN A 218 -24.22 25.87 -5.04
N ASP A 219 -24.88 26.37 -6.09
CA ASP A 219 -26.30 26.14 -6.31
C ASP A 219 -26.60 24.66 -6.51
N ALA A 220 -25.75 23.96 -7.26
CA ALA A 220 -25.84 22.51 -7.43
C ALA A 220 -25.72 21.76 -6.11
N ALA A 221 -24.79 22.16 -5.24
CA ALA A 221 -24.62 21.56 -3.92
C ALA A 221 -25.88 21.75 -3.07
N LYS A 222 -26.48 22.95 -3.11
CA LYS A 222 -27.74 23.26 -2.41
C LYS A 222 -28.89 22.38 -2.89
N GLU A 223 -29.07 22.20 -4.20
CA GLU A 223 -30.11 21.32 -4.78
C GLU A 223 -29.90 19.83 -4.45
N LEU A 224 -28.64 19.42 -4.32
CA LEU A 224 -28.26 18.07 -3.93
C LEU A 224 -28.33 17.85 -2.41
N ASN A 225 -28.59 18.90 -1.61
CA ASN A 225 -28.49 18.91 -0.15
C ASN A 225 -27.09 18.45 0.33
N ARG A 226 -26.03 19.00 -0.28
CA ARG A 226 -24.63 18.67 -0.02
C ARG A 226 -23.79 19.91 0.24
N ILE A 227 -22.60 19.69 0.79
CA ILE A 227 -21.56 20.72 0.90
C ILE A 227 -20.93 20.96 -0.49
N PRO A 228 -20.61 22.20 -0.87
CA PRO A 228 -19.86 22.48 -2.09
C PRO A 228 -18.54 21.70 -2.13
N PHE A 229 -18.16 21.20 -3.31
CA PHE A 229 -16.99 20.33 -3.47
C PHE A 229 -15.70 20.99 -2.94
N LYS A 230 -15.47 22.28 -3.22
CA LYS A 230 -14.29 23.03 -2.75
C LYS A 230 -14.17 23.08 -1.22
N ASP A 231 -15.28 23.13 -0.50
CA ASP A 231 -15.28 23.17 0.95
C ASP A 231 -15.08 21.76 1.53
N LEU A 232 -15.62 20.72 0.86
CA LEU A 232 -15.29 19.33 1.19
C LEU A 232 -13.79 19.05 1.04
N GLU A 233 -13.16 19.50 -0.05
CA GLU A 233 -11.71 19.34 -0.24
C GLU A 233 -10.92 19.99 0.92
N ARG A 234 -11.29 21.21 1.32
CA ARG A 234 -10.65 21.93 2.43
C ARG A 234 -10.78 21.16 3.74
N LEU A 235 -11.98 20.69 4.07
CA LEU A 235 -12.23 19.92 5.30
C LEU A 235 -11.43 18.61 5.33
N VAL A 236 -11.35 17.89 4.21
CA VAL A 236 -10.55 16.67 4.12
C VAL A 236 -9.06 16.99 4.33
N ILE A 237 -8.55 18.02 3.64
CA ILE A 237 -7.17 18.49 3.77
C ILE A 237 -6.82 18.92 5.21
N GLU A 238 -7.75 19.60 5.89
CA GLU A 238 -7.60 20.02 7.29
C GLU A 238 -7.63 18.82 8.25
N SER A 239 -8.52 17.85 8.02
CA SER A 239 -8.61 16.63 8.83
C SER A 239 -7.33 15.79 8.77
N GLU A 240 -6.73 15.66 7.58
CA GLU A 240 -5.49 14.89 7.41
C GLU A 240 -4.28 15.59 8.04
N GLN A 241 -4.22 16.93 8.02
CA GLN A 241 -3.10 17.68 8.58
C GLN A 241 -2.94 17.56 10.09
N ALA A 242 -4.04 17.38 10.83
CA ALA A 242 -4.02 17.38 12.29
C ALA A 242 -3.34 16.14 12.90
N GLU A 243 -3.12 15.09 12.11
CA GLU A 243 -2.79 13.75 12.64
C GLU A 243 -1.29 13.48 12.77
N PHE A 244 -0.41 14.31 12.19
CA PHE A 244 1.00 13.95 12.09
C PHE A 244 1.87 14.45 13.25
N THR A 245 2.44 13.50 14.00
CA THR A 245 3.57 13.71 14.92
C THR A 245 4.63 12.63 14.67
N LEU A 246 5.91 12.98 14.75
CA LEU A 246 6.97 11.98 14.62
C LEU A 246 6.96 11.06 15.85
N PRO A 247 7.13 9.74 15.67
CA PRO A 247 7.40 8.84 16.78
C PRO A 247 8.69 9.31 17.46
N THR A 248 8.63 9.62 18.76
CA THR A 248 9.83 9.92 19.53
C THR A 248 10.43 8.60 20.05
N PRO A 249 11.74 8.38 19.93
CA PRO A 249 12.38 7.09 20.25
C PRO A 249 12.47 6.77 21.76
N SER A 250 11.62 7.35 22.61
CA SER A 250 11.69 7.18 24.08
C SER A 250 10.36 7.00 24.80
N THR A 251 9.35 6.44 24.15
CA THR A 251 8.35 5.67 24.90
C THR A 251 8.72 4.20 24.78
N THR A 252 9.55 3.74 25.72
CA THR A 252 9.53 2.35 26.14
C THR A 252 8.09 2.03 26.49
N GLU A 253 7.35 1.41 25.57
CA GLU A 253 6.15 0.67 25.93
C GLU A 253 6.62 -0.49 26.79
N SER A 254 6.71 -0.22 28.09
CA SER A 254 6.37 -1.21 29.09
C SER A 254 4.98 -1.72 28.72
N SER A 255 4.91 -2.91 28.14
CA SER A 255 3.73 -3.74 28.07
C SER A 255 3.33 -4.15 29.49
N SER A 256 2.89 -3.17 30.29
CA SER A 256 2.03 -3.40 31.43
C SER A 256 0.62 -3.01 30.98
N GLU A 257 -0.20 -4.00 30.70
CA GLU A 257 -1.64 -3.86 30.57
C GLU A 257 -2.16 -3.22 31.87
N LYS A 258 -2.31 -1.90 31.90
CA LYS A 258 -3.17 -1.23 32.87
C LYS A 258 -4.48 -0.94 32.18
N GLN A 259 -5.40 -1.88 32.29
CA GLN A 259 -6.82 -1.62 32.08
C GLN A 259 -7.24 -0.44 32.98
N ALA A 260 -7.32 0.75 32.40
CA ALA A 260 -7.88 1.90 33.07
C ALA A 260 -9.39 1.70 33.20
N LYS A 261 -9.82 0.99 34.26
CA LYS A 261 -11.21 1.00 34.72
C LYS A 261 -11.57 2.45 35.01
N LYS A 262 -12.41 3.04 34.17
CA LYS A 262 -13.06 4.33 34.45
C LYS A 262 -13.83 4.19 35.77
N ARG A 263 -13.26 4.67 36.87
CA ARG A 263 -13.93 4.77 38.15
C ARG A 263 -14.91 5.94 38.05
N THR A 264 -16.19 5.65 37.86
CA THR A 264 -17.24 6.64 38.03
C THR A 264 -17.33 7.00 39.52
N LYS A 265 -17.00 8.24 39.86
CA LYS A 265 -17.17 8.78 41.22
C LYS A 265 -18.62 9.27 41.33
N LEU A 266 -19.48 8.46 41.96
CA LEU A 266 -20.80 8.93 42.39
C LEU A 266 -20.61 9.83 43.61
N VAL A 267 -20.99 11.09 43.48
CA VAL A 267 -21.08 12.05 44.59
C VAL A 267 -22.55 12.19 44.91
N ILE A 268 -22.96 11.72 46.10
CA ILE A 268 -24.28 12.00 46.65
C ILE A 268 -24.13 13.32 47.41
N VAL A 269 -24.82 14.36 46.94
CA VAL A 269 -24.96 15.62 47.66
C VAL A 269 -26.24 15.50 48.47
N ASP A 270 -26.12 15.59 49.79
CA ASP A 270 -27.26 15.67 50.70
C ASP A 270 -27.89 17.06 50.55
N THR A 271 -29.17 17.10 50.16
CA THR A 271 -29.92 18.35 49.99
C THR A 271 -30.92 18.57 51.13
N SER A 272 -30.65 18.03 52.31
CA SER A 272 -31.42 18.39 53.50
C SER A 272 -31.09 19.82 53.94
N ALA A 273 -32.10 20.68 53.80
CA ALA A 273 -32.20 22.01 54.36
C ALA A 273 -32.67 21.95 55.83
#